data_AF-A0A914PH67-F1
#
_entry.id   AF-A0A914PH67-F1
#
_cell.length_a   1.000
_cell.length_b   1.000
_cell.length_c   1.000
_cell.angle_alpha   90.00
_cell.angle_beta   90.00
_cell.angle_gamma   90.00
#
_symmetry.space_group_name_H-M   'P 1'
#
loop_
_entity.id
_entity.type
_entity.pdbx_description
1 polymer ?
#
loop_
_entity_poly.entity_id
_entity_poly.type
_entity_poly.pdbx_seq_one_letter_code
_entity_poly.pdbx_strand_id
1 'polypeptide(L)'
;MNDLFELDVGTYKWRELKFGNEISKPIGRSWATLTYNPDANYFFLYGGIDPNNFPLNERMKLSFTTKSATCQCEYLEMSKSVPEKRLWHSTLYISGTFFSYGGMKSPPSGPNPPCTNSMEIVKVSPTSLKVLAMRKQNY
;
A
#
# COMPACT_ATOMS: atom_id res chain seq x y z
N MET A 1 7.31 -12.79 -7.27
CA MET A 1 6.20 -13.62 -6.74
C MET A 1 5.03 -12.70 -6.40
N ASN A 2 3.80 -13.20 -6.34
CA ASN A 2 2.58 -12.48 -5.89
C ASN A 2 1.68 -13.34 -4.99
N ASP A 3 2.26 -14.35 -4.37
CA ASP A 3 1.64 -15.10 -3.28
C ASP A 3 1.59 -14.27 -2.00
N LEU A 4 0.65 -14.59 -1.12
CA LEU A 4 0.49 -13.95 0.17
C LEU A 4 0.34 -15.02 1.23
N PHE A 5 1.18 -14.94 2.27
CA PHE A 5 1.16 -15.86 3.39
C PHE A 5 1.03 -15.09 4.69
N GLU A 6 0.35 -15.72 5.64
CA GLU A 6 0.23 -15.23 7.00
C GLU A 6 0.76 -16.29 7.96
N LEU A 7 1.57 -15.84 8.93
CA LEU A 7 2.01 -16.64 10.05
C LEU A 7 1.16 -16.31 11.26
N ASP A 8 0.48 -17.31 11.81
CA ASP A 8 -0.06 -17.22 13.15
C ASP A 8 1.11 -17.30 14.15
N VAL A 9 1.40 -16.19 14.82
CA VAL A 9 2.51 -16.09 15.79
C VAL A 9 2.26 -16.83 17.10
N GLY A 10 1.01 -17.22 17.40
CA GLY A 10 0.66 -18.02 18.57
C GLY A 10 0.80 -19.52 18.32
N THR A 11 0.54 -19.99 17.09
CA THR A 11 0.61 -21.42 16.73
C THR A 11 1.79 -21.80 15.84
N TYR A 12 2.51 -20.81 15.32
CA TYR A 12 3.58 -20.95 14.31
C TYR A 12 3.14 -21.66 13.03
N LYS A 13 1.84 -21.64 12.73
CA LYS A 13 1.29 -22.22 11.50
C LYS A 13 1.19 -21.17 10.42
N TRP A 14 1.77 -21.50 9.27
CA TRP A 14 1.58 -20.74 8.05
C TRP A 14 0.25 -21.10 7.39
N ARG A 15 -0.39 -20.10 6.81
CA ARG A 15 -1.45 -20.30 5.82
C ARG A 15 -1.22 -19.42 4.62
N GLU A 16 -1.63 -19.93 3.47
CA GLU A 16 -1.70 -19.15 2.24
C GLU A 16 -3.04 -18.40 2.18
N LEU A 17 -2.99 -17.12 1.81
CA LEU A 17 -4.16 -16.30 1.53
C LEU A 17 -4.38 -16.26 0.02
N LYS A 18 -5.52 -16.77 -0.43
CA LYS A 18 -5.93 -16.77 -1.83
C LYS A 18 -6.62 -15.46 -2.18
N PHE A 19 -6.33 -14.91 -3.35
CA PHE A 19 -7.00 -13.69 -3.82
C PHE A 19 -8.41 -14.03 -4.31
N GLY A 20 -9.41 -13.27 -3.85
CA GLY A 20 -10.80 -13.53 -4.19
C GLY A 20 -11.15 -13.23 -5.66
N ASN A 21 -10.31 -12.47 -6.36
CA ASN A 21 -10.48 -12.10 -7.75
C ASN A 21 -9.11 -12.00 -8.44
N GLU A 22 -8.92 -12.71 -9.55
CA GLU A 22 -7.66 -12.66 -10.33
C GLU A 22 -7.45 -11.30 -11.01
N ILE A 23 -8.52 -10.54 -11.30
CA ILE A 23 -8.42 -9.22 -11.96
C ILE A 23 -7.80 -8.17 -11.02
N SER A 24 -8.12 -8.23 -9.73
CA SER A 24 -7.59 -7.29 -8.72
C SER A 24 -6.41 -7.84 -7.95
N LYS A 25 -5.91 -9.01 -8.33
CA LYS A 25 -4.69 -9.60 -7.74
C LYS A 25 -3.49 -8.71 -8.08
N PRO A 26 -2.64 -8.36 -7.09
CA PRO A 26 -1.44 -7.60 -7.37
C PRO A 26 -0.52 -8.35 -8.35
N ILE A 27 0.07 -7.62 -9.30
CA ILE A 27 1.18 -8.17 -10.10
C ILE A 27 2.32 -8.58 -9.17
N GLY A 28 3.05 -9.62 -9.56
CA GLY A 28 4.26 -10.05 -8.87
C GLY A 28 5.22 -8.90 -8.68
N ARG A 29 5.78 -8.77 -7.48
CA ARG A 29 6.68 -7.66 -7.18
C ARG A 29 7.68 -7.98 -6.08
N SER A 30 8.76 -7.21 -6.07
CA SER A 30 9.69 -7.07 -4.94
C SER A 30 9.87 -5.60 -4.61
N TRP A 31 10.56 -5.31 -3.49
CA TRP A 31 10.90 -3.94 -3.05
C TRP A 31 9.70 -2.98 -2.90
N ALA A 32 8.50 -3.53 -2.75
CA ALA A 32 7.28 -2.80 -2.42
C ALA A 32 7.16 -2.61 -0.90
N THR A 33 6.20 -1.80 -0.49
CA THR A 33 5.81 -1.67 0.92
C THR A 33 4.43 -2.24 1.15
N LEU A 34 4.22 -2.88 2.31
CA LEU A 34 2.93 -3.38 2.78
C LEU A 34 2.70 -2.87 4.20
N THR A 35 1.85 -1.85 4.36
CA THR A 35 1.69 -1.11 5.63
C THR A 35 0.26 -1.25 6.16
N TYR A 36 0.10 -1.65 7.43
CA TYR A 36 -1.23 -1.82 8.04
C TYR A 36 -1.91 -0.47 8.35
N ASN A 37 -3.20 -0.36 8.01
CA ASN A 37 -4.10 0.70 8.43
C ASN A 37 -5.00 0.20 9.59
N PRO A 38 -4.74 0.62 10.84
CA PRO A 38 -5.56 0.22 11.98
C PRO A 38 -6.95 0.87 12.00
N ASP A 39 -7.15 2.05 11.41
CA ASP A 39 -8.45 2.75 11.44
C ASP A 39 -9.51 2.07 10.57
N ALA A 40 -9.07 1.39 9.51
CA ALA A 40 -9.95 0.79 8.50
C ALA A 40 -9.71 -0.71 8.25
N ASN A 41 -8.80 -1.31 9.02
CA ASN A 41 -8.47 -2.73 9.01
C ASN A 41 -8.13 -3.30 7.60
N TYR A 42 -7.14 -2.71 6.94
CA TYR A 42 -6.58 -3.21 5.68
C TYR A 42 -5.07 -2.96 5.61
N PHE A 43 -4.38 -3.62 4.70
CA PHE A 43 -2.98 -3.34 4.36
C PHE A 43 -2.88 -2.52 3.08
N PHE A 44 -2.05 -1.49 3.10
CA PHE A 44 -1.74 -0.65 1.94
C PHE A 44 -0.49 -1.18 1.25
N LEU A 45 -0.66 -1.64 0.02
CA LEU A 45 0.42 -2.06 -0.87
C LEU A 45 0.76 -0.91 -1.83
N TYR A 46 2.03 -0.51 -1.87
CA TYR A 46 2.49 0.55 -2.77
C TYR A 46 3.84 0.24 -3.42
N GLY A 47 3.88 0.51 -4.73
CA GLY A 47 5.09 0.49 -5.55
C GLY A 47 5.71 -0.90 -5.70
N GLY A 48 7.04 -0.91 -5.78
CA GLY A 48 7.87 -2.07 -6.05
C GLY A 48 8.36 -2.13 -7.49
N ILE A 49 8.90 -3.30 -7.85
CA ILE A 49 9.37 -3.63 -9.19
C ILE A 49 8.79 -4.99 -9.60
N ASP A 50 8.31 -5.10 -10.83
CA ASP A 50 7.73 -6.33 -11.37
C ASP A 50 8.82 -7.30 -11.91
N PRO A 51 8.46 -8.53 -12.35
CA PRO A 51 9.43 -9.49 -12.88
C PRO A 51 10.12 -9.05 -14.18
N ASN A 52 9.57 -8.05 -14.86
CA ASN A 52 10.11 -7.48 -16.10
C ASN A 52 10.97 -6.22 -15.83
N ASN A 53 11.35 -5.98 -14.57
CA ASN A 53 12.07 -4.79 -14.11
C ASN A 53 11.30 -3.46 -14.30
N PHE A 54 9.98 -3.50 -14.39
CA PHE A 54 9.15 -2.31 -14.48
C PHE A 54 8.82 -1.76 -13.09
N PRO A 55 9.17 -0.50 -12.78
CA PRO A 55 8.79 0.13 -11.53
C PRO A 55 7.28 0.38 -11.45
N LEU A 56 6.71 0.11 -10.29
CA LEU A 56 5.27 0.18 -10.05
C LEU A 56 4.92 1.45 -9.25
N ASN A 57 3.70 1.93 -9.43
CA ASN A 57 3.13 3.08 -8.72
C ASN A 57 1.68 2.86 -8.28
N GLU A 58 1.09 1.69 -8.54
CA GLU A 58 -0.25 1.43 -8.06
C GLU A 58 -0.29 1.41 -6.53
N ARG A 59 -1.45 1.83 -6.04
CA ARG A 59 -1.81 1.85 -4.63
C ARG A 59 -2.97 0.89 -4.47
N MET A 60 -2.80 -0.13 -3.64
CA MET A 60 -3.82 -1.15 -3.45
C MET A 60 -4.12 -1.34 -1.97
N LYS A 61 -5.37 -1.66 -1.65
CA LYS A 61 -5.77 -2.12 -0.34
C LYS A 61 -5.95 -3.63 -0.38
N LEU A 62 -5.35 -4.31 0.59
CA LEU A 62 -5.45 -5.74 0.81
C LEU A 62 -6.19 -5.96 2.14
N SER A 63 -7.35 -6.62 2.08
CA SER A 63 -8.20 -6.88 3.23
C SER A 63 -8.41 -8.38 3.39
N PHE A 64 -8.04 -8.91 4.55
CA PHE A 64 -8.25 -10.31 4.91
C PHE A 64 -8.53 -10.44 6.41
N THR A 65 -9.04 -11.59 6.83
CA THR A 65 -9.37 -11.85 8.24
C THR A 65 -8.78 -13.16 8.69
N THR A 66 -8.58 -13.32 10.00
CA THR A 66 -8.04 -14.58 10.52
C THR A 66 -8.96 -15.79 10.40
N LYS A 67 -10.24 -15.58 10.02
CA LYS A 67 -11.25 -16.62 9.87
C LYS A 67 -11.37 -17.13 8.44
N SER A 68 -10.81 -16.43 7.46
CA SER A 68 -10.93 -16.74 6.04
C SER A 68 -9.57 -16.74 5.38
N ALA A 69 -9.29 -17.74 4.54
CA ALA A 69 -8.08 -17.79 3.73
C ALA A 69 -8.20 -16.95 2.43
N THR A 70 -9.08 -15.94 2.41
CA THR A 70 -9.33 -15.10 1.24
C THR A 70 -8.89 -13.66 1.50
N CYS A 71 -8.10 -13.11 0.57
CA CYS A 71 -7.73 -11.71 0.53
C CYS A 71 -8.53 -10.97 -0.56
N GLN A 72 -9.19 -9.89 -0.17
CA GLN A 72 -9.85 -8.95 -1.06
C GLN A 72 -8.87 -7.85 -1.44
N CYS A 73 -8.84 -7.49 -2.72
CA CYS A 73 -7.95 -6.46 -3.23
C CYS A 73 -8.74 -5.41 -4.01
N GLU A 74 -8.46 -4.14 -3.73
CA GLU A 74 -9.02 -3.00 -4.45
C GLU A 74 -7.94 -1.95 -4.73
N TYR A 75 -8.01 -1.31 -5.89
CA TYR A 75 -7.19 -0.15 -6.17
C TYR A 75 -7.66 1.02 -5.31
N LEU A 76 -6.73 1.72 -4.67
CA LEU A 76 -7.03 2.97 -4.01
C LEU A 76 -7.14 4.06 -5.07
N GLU A 77 -8.30 4.73 -5.10
CA GLU A 77 -8.61 5.81 -6.04
C GLU A 77 -7.42 6.74 -6.28
N MET A 78 -7.14 6.98 -7.56
CA MET A 78 -6.07 7.87 -7.94
C MET A 78 -6.50 9.30 -7.64
N SER A 79 -5.80 9.95 -6.70
CA SER A 79 -5.72 11.41 -6.63
C SER A 79 -5.58 12.04 -8.03
N LYS A 80 -5.95 13.31 -8.18
CA LYS A 80 -5.83 14.07 -9.44
C LYS A 80 -4.46 13.92 -10.14
N SER A 81 -3.39 13.63 -9.40
CA SER A 81 -2.08 13.27 -9.94
C SER A 81 -1.79 11.77 -9.80
N VAL A 82 -1.23 11.20 -10.87
CA VAL A 82 -0.65 9.85 -10.87
C VAL A 82 0.54 9.81 -9.91
N PRO A 83 0.60 8.89 -8.93
CA PRO A 83 1.74 8.76 -8.02
C PRO A 83 3.03 8.47 -8.77
N GLU A 84 4.15 8.93 -8.24
CA GLU A 84 5.47 8.54 -8.78
C GLU A 84 5.69 7.03 -8.61
N LYS A 85 6.36 6.41 -9.58
CA LYS A 85 6.86 5.04 -9.44
C LYS A 85 7.97 5.00 -8.41
N ARG A 86 7.97 3.95 -7.59
CA ARG A 86 8.90 3.85 -6.47
C ARG A 86 9.16 2.41 -6.06
N LEU A 87 10.43 2.06 -5.91
CA LEU A 87 10.90 0.80 -5.33
C LEU A 87 11.87 1.09 -4.17
N TRP A 88 12.00 0.12 -3.27
CA TRP A 88 12.94 0.15 -2.14
C TRP A 88 12.76 1.37 -1.22
N HIS A 89 11.52 1.79 -1.05
CA HIS A 89 11.13 2.90 -0.19
C HIS A 89 10.58 2.41 1.14
N SER A 90 10.35 3.34 2.06
CA SER A 90 9.66 3.09 3.31
C SER A 90 8.28 3.74 3.30
N THR A 91 7.27 3.06 3.85
CA THR A 91 5.92 3.60 4.02
C THR A 91 5.47 3.40 5.47
N LEU A 92 4.98 4.48 6.08
CA LEU A 92 4.46 4.49 7.44
C LEU A 92 3.05 5.08 7.48
N TYR A 93 2.27 4.67 8.47
CA TYR A 93 0.91 5.16 8.70
C TYR A 93 0.87 6.01 9.97
N ILE A 94 0.32 7.24 9.86
CA ILE A 94 0.06 8.14 10.98
C ILE A 94 -1.31 8.78 10.80
N SER A 95 -2.21 8.54 11.75
CA SER A 95 -3.49 9.26 11.91
C SER A 95 -4.26 9.47 10.59
N GLY A 96 -4.58 8.37 9.91
CA GLY A 96 -5.34 8.41 8.66
C GLY A 96 -4.54 8.80 7.41
N THR A 97 -3.22 8.85 7.50
CA THR A 97 -2.34 9.24 6.40
C THR A 97 -1.18 8.26 6.25
N PHE A 98 -0.94 7.80 5.03
CA PHE A 98 0.30 7.10 4.67
C PHE A 98 1.33 8.10 4.17
N PHE A 99 2.56 7.95 4.65
CA PHE A 99 3.73 8.69 4.20
C PHE A 99 4.72 7.70 3.59
N SER A 100 5.04 7.88 2.32
CA SER A 100 6.05 7.09 1.64
C SER A 100 7.25 7.98 1.30
N TYR A 101 8.45 7.56 1.67
CA TYR A 101 9.66 8.36 1.53
C TYR A 101 10.81 7.52 0.96
N GLY A 102 11.70 8.17 0.20
CA GLY A 102 12.95 7.57 -0.21
C GLY A 102 12.81 6.57 -1.37
N GLY A 103 13.75 5.64 -1.45
CA GLY A 103 13.79 4.61 -2.49
C GLY A 103 14.29 5.15 -3.83
N MET A 104 13.92 4.47 -4.91
CA MET A 104 14.36 4.76 -6.27
C MET A 104 13.18 4.85 -7.24
N LYS A 105 13.32 5.71 -8.26
CA LYS A 105 12.29 5.90 -9.30
C LYS A 105 12.36 4.85 -10.42
N SER A 106 13.53 4.25 -10.60
CA SER A 106 13.79 3.17 -11.56
C SER A 106 14.76 2.15 -10.97
N PRO A 107 14.93 0.97 -11.59
CA PRO A 107 15.86 -0.03 -11.07
C PRO A 107 17.29 0.54 -11.03
N PRO A 108 18.14 0.09 -10.10
CA PRO A 108 19.52 0.56 -10.02
C PRO A 108 20.25 0.21 -11.33
N SER A 109 20.76 1.24 -12.02
CA SER A 109 21.56 1.10 -13.23
C SER A 109 22.92 1.77 -13.04
N GLY A 110 23.97 0.97 -12.99
CA GLY A 110 25.35 1.47 -12.87
C GLY A 110 25.68 2.13 -11.52
N PRO A 111 26.69 3.01 -11.48
CA PRO A 111 27.27 3.50 -10.23
C PRO A 111 26.42 4.57 -9.51
N ASN A 112 25.48 5.20 -10.22
CA ASN A 112 24.64 6.28 -9.69
C ASN A 112 23.17 5.83 -9.69
N PRO A 113 22.70 5.16 -8.62
CA PRO A 113 21.32 4.70 -8.56
C PRO A 113 20.34 5.89 -8.57
N PRO A 114 19.16 5.73 -9.20
CA PRO A 114 18.14 6.78 -9.36
C PRO A 114 17.33 6.99 -8.08
N CYS A 115 18.05 7.25 -6.98
CA CYS A 115 17.50 7.50 -5.65
C CYS A 115 16.66 8.77 -5.63
N THR A 116 15.68 8.82 -4.73
CA THR A 116 14.86 10.00 -4.52
C THR A 116 14.71 10.30 -3.03
N ASN A 117 14.56 11.58 -2.71
CA ASN A 117 14.16 12.08 -1.40
C ASN A 117 12.71 12.64 -1.43
N SER A 118 11.92 12.31 -2.47
CA SER A 118 10.54 12.78 -2.56
C SER A 118 9.66 12.05 -1.54
N MET A 119 8.65 12.76 -1.05
CA MET A 119 7.64 12.24 -0.13
C MET A 119 6.30 12.14 -0.85
N GLU A 120 5.69 10.96 -0.82
CA GLU A 120 4.31 10.72 -1.25
C GLU A 120 3.41 10.72 -0.01
N ILE A 121 2.27 11.42 -0.07
CA ILE A 121 1.32 11.53 1.04
C ILE A 121 -0.05 11.08 0.58
N VAL A 122 -0.59 10.05 1.21
CA VAL A 122 -1.90 9.47 0.86
C VAL A 122 -2.83 9.55 2.07
N LYS A 123 -3.81 10.45 2.02
CA LYS A 123 -4.85 10.60 3.05
C LYS A 123 -5.97 9.60 2.78
N VAL A 124 -6.27 8.75 3.76
CA VAL A 124 -7.25 7.65 3.62
C VAL A 124 -8.38 7.71 4.64
N SER A 125 -8.22 8.44 5.75
CA SER A 125 -9.33 8.72 6.66
C SER A 125 -10.08 9.98 6.18
N PRO A 126 -11.42 10.02 6.25
CA PRO A 126 -12.14 11.25 6.03
C PRO A 126 -11.64 12.29 7.05
N THR A 127 -11.46 13.54 6.61
CA THR A 127 -11.35 14.67 7.55
C THR A 127 -12.52 14.54 8.50
N SER A 128 -12.24 14.20 9.77
CA SER A 128 -13.25 13.76 10.74
C SER A 128 -14.52 14.61 10.73
N LEU A 129 -15.63 14.05 11.22
CA LEU A 129 -16.88 14.75 11.53
C LEU A 129 -16.68 16.11 12.25
N LYS A 130 -15.54 16.38 12.89
CA LYS A 130 -15.16 17.69 13.41
C LYS A 130 -15.21 18.80 12.35
N VAL A 131 -14.82 18.54 11.10
CA VAL A 131 -14.89 19.55 10.02
C VAL A 131 -16.33 19.83 9.59
N LEU A 132 -17.22 18.83 9.68
CA LEU A 132 -18.65 18.99 9.39
C LEU A 132 -19.39 19.68 10.55
N ALA A 133 -19.04 19.34 11.80
CA ALA A 133 -19.63 19.92 13.01
C ALA A 133 -19.24 21.39 13.20
N MET A 134 -17.99 21.77 12.89
CA MET A 134 -17.52 23.15 12.93
C MET A 134 -18.13 24.04 11.83
N ARG A 135 -18.70 23.46 10.76
CA ARG A 135 -19.40 24.22 9.70
C ARG A 135 -20.87 24.50 10.00
N LYS A 136 -21.48 23.83 10.99
CA LYS A 136 -22.90 24.02 11.36
C LYS A 136 -23.14 25.06 12.46
N GLN A 137 -22.12 25.79 12.93
CA GLN A 137 -22.25 26.82 13.96
C GLN A 137 -22.27 28.27 13.43
N ASN A 138 -22.37 28.47 12.11
CA ASN A 138 -22.39 29.79 11.48
C ASN A 138 -23.71 30.11 10.75
N TYR A 139 -24.86 29.75 11.32
CA TYR A 139 -26.17 30.29 10.93
C TYR A 139 -27.09 30.36 12.15
#